data_AF-A0A1Q4YXL0-F1
#
_entry.id   AF-A0A1Q4YXL0-F1
#
_cell.length_a   1.000
_cell.length_b   1.000
_cell.length_c   1.000
_cell.angle_alpha   90.00
_cell.angle_beta   90.00
_cell.angle_gamma   90.00
#
_symmetry.space_group_name_H-M   'P 1'
#
loop_
_entity.id
_entity.type
_entity.pdbx_description
1 polymer ?
#
loop_
_entity_poly.entity_id
_entity_poly.type
_entity_poly.pdbx_seq_one_letter_code
_entity_poly.pdbx_strand_id
1 'polypeptide(L)'
;MARPSREAVARWNLAYAEQTEALFAASSSDGRLSVLRLADSYAAVAWAWRILAADLGVPLWARHACAVAAEEFDRRARIERARVNPDEDGT
;
A
#
# COMPACT_ATOMS: atom_id res chain seq x y z
N MET A 1 -25.88 0.06 10.32
CA MET A 1 -24.96 -0.32 9.22
C MET A 1 -24.17 0.91 8.81
N ALA A 2 -22.84 0.87 8.91
CA ALA A 2 -22.02 1.93 8.32
C ALA A 2 -22.15 1.88 6.80
N ARG A 3 -22.17 3.04 6.15
CA ARG A 3 -22.21 3.15 4.69
C ARG A 3 -20.93 2.48 4.13
N PRO A 4 -20.97 1.59 3.13
CA PRO A 4 -19.80 0.85 2.64
C PRO A 4 -18.57 1.72 2.35
N SER A 5 -18.79 2.94 1.87
CA SER A 5 -17.74 3.93 1.64
C SER A 5 -17.02 4.38 2.94
N ARG A 6 -17.73 4.51 4.07
CA ARG A 6 -17.13 4.91 5.35
C ARG A 6 -16.19 3.84 5.89
N GLU A 7 -16.57 2.57 5.75
CA GLU A 7 -15.73 1.46 6.17
C GLU A 7 -14.48 1.32 5.30
N ALA A 8 -14.63 1.51 3.98
CA ALA A 8 -13.50 1.52 3.05
C ALA A 8 -12.50 2.65 3.38
N VAL A 9 -13.00 3.85 3.68
CA VAL A 9 -12.15 4.98 4.12
C VAL A 9 -11.46 4.68 5.45
N ALA A 10 -12.16 4.06 6.42
CA ALA A 10 -11.55 3.69 7.69
C ALA A 10 -10.42 2.66 7.53
N ARG A 11 -10.62 1.64 6.68
CA ARG A 11 -9.59 0.66 6.31
C ARG A 11 -8.40 1.31 5.61
N TRP A 12 -8.66 2.26 4.70
CA TRP A 12 -7.61 3.03 4.05
C TRP A 12 -6.79 3.84 5.05
N ASN A 13 -7.43 4.56 5.98
CA ASN A 13 -6.74 5.32 7.02
C ASN A 13 -5.84 4.43 7.90
N LEU A 14 -6.34 3.27 8.31
CA LEU A 14 -5.58 2.31 9.12
C LEU A 14 -4.34 1.81 8.35
N ALA A 15 -4.52 1.37 7.10
CA ALA A 15 -3.40 0.91 6.28
C ALA A 15 -2.35 2.00 6.06
N TYR A 16 -2.78 3.25 5.87
CA TYR A 16 -1.87 4.38 5.67
C TYR A 16 -1.09 4.72 6.95
N ALA A 17 -1.73 4.62 8.12
CA ALA A 17 -1.07 4.78 9.41
C ALA A 17 -0.01 3.70 9.64
N GLU A 18 -0.36 2.43 9.42
CA GLU A 18 0.57 1.29 9.53
C GLU A 18 1.75 1.41 8.57
N GLN A 19 1.51 1.85 7.33
CA GLN A 19 2.57 2.10 6.36
C GLN A 19 3.49 3.24 6.79
N THR A 20 2.95 4.30 7.37
CA THR A 20 3.74 5.43 7.88
C THR A 20 4.65 4.98 9.03
N GLU A 21 4.12 4.20 9.97
CA GLU A 21 4.91 3.61 11.06
C GLU A 21 6.01 2.69 10.52
N ALA A 22 5.69 1.82 9.56
CA ALA A 22 6.66 0.92 8.95
C ALA A 22 7.76 1.67 8.18
N LEU A 23 7.41 2.80 7.55
CA LEU A 23 8.38 3.66 6.86
C LEU A 23 9.40 4.25 7.84
N PHE A 24 8.93 4.78 8.97
CA PHE A 24 9.82 5.29 10.01
C PHE A 24 10.68 4.18 10.62
N ALA A 25 10.09 3.00 10.88
CA ALA A 25 10.83 1.85 11.37
C ALA A 25 11.93 1.42 10.39
N ALA A 26 11.64 1.31 9.09
CA ALA A 26 12.64 0.97 8.07
C ALA A 26 13.72 2.06 7.91
N SER A 27 13.38 3.34 8.07
CA SER A 27 14.37 4.43 7.98
C SER A 27 15.36 4.50 9.15
N SER A 28 14.99 3.91 10.29
CA SER A 28 15.80 3.91 11.52
C SER A 28 16.53 2.58 11.77
N SER A 29 16.25 1.57 10.96
CA SER A 29 16.75 0.20 11.12
C SER A 29 17.04 -0.43 9.76
N ASP A 30 18.31 -0.80 9.52
CA ASP A 30 18.76 -1.58 8.35
C ASP A 30 18.36 -3.07 8.42
N GLY A 31 17.33 -3.41 9.19
CA GLY A 31 16.83 -4.76 9.34
C GLY A 31 16.04 -5.26 8.13
N ARG A 32 16.41 -6.44 7.61
CA ARG A 32 15.63 -7.17 6.60
C ARG A 32 14.13 -7.24 6.94
N LEU A 33 13.81 -7.48 8.21
CA LEU A 33 12.42 -7.57 8.69
C LEU A 33 11.67 -6.23 8.62
N SER A 34 12.33 -5.09 8.91
CA SER A 34 11.69 -3.77 8.79
C SER A 34 11.39 -3.41 7.34
N VAL A 35 12.28 -3.75 6.41
CA VAL A 35 12.05 -3.55 4.97
C VAL A 35 10.92 -4.44 4.44
N LEU A 36 10.87 -5.73 4.83
CA LEU A 36 9.76 -6.61 4.46
C LEU A 36 8.43 -6.11 5.01
N ARG A 37 8.39 -5.67 6.27
CA ARG A 37 7.19 -5.06 6.87
C ARG A 37 6.75 -3.81 6.11
N LEU A 38 7.68 -2.93 5.73
CA LEU A 38 7.37 -1.78 4.90
C LEU A 38 6.77 -2.19 3.55
N ALA A 39 7.34 -3.20 2.90
CA ALA A 39 6.84 -3.70 1.62
C ALA A 39 5.40 -4.24 1.73
N ASP A 40 5.10 -5.03 2.77
CA ASP A 40 3.76 -5.55 3.03
C ASP A 40 2.77 -4.42 3.36
N SER A 41 3.22 -3.39 4.08
CA SER A 41 2.40 -2.21 4.38
C SER A 41 2.06 -1.42 3.12
N TYR A 42 3.01 -1.27 2.19
CA TYR A 42 2.72 -0.68 0.87
C TYR A 42 1.71 -1.50 0.07
N ALA A 43 1.81 -2.83 0.09
CA ALA A 43 0.83 -3.70 -0.56
C ALA A 43 -0.57 -3.56 0.05
N ALA A 44 -0.67 -3.41 1.37
CA ALA A 44 -1.94 -3.18 2.08
C ALA A 44 -2.59 -1.84 1.66
N VAL A 45 -1.80 -0.76 1.58
CA VAL A 45 -2.29 0.55 1.10
C VAL A 45 -2.74 0.45 -0.37
N ALA A 46 -1.98 -0.24 -1.23
CA ALA A 46 -2.37 -0.48 -2.62
C ALA A 46 -3.73 -1.19 -2.71
N TRP A 47 -3.95 -2.22 -1.89
CA TRP A 47 -5.23 -2.92 -1.84
C TRP A 47 -6.39 -2.03 -1.35
N ALA A 48 -6.17 -1.20 -0.33
CA ALA A 48 -7.17 -0.25 0.15
C ALA A 48 -7.57 0.75 -0.95
N TRP A 49 -6.61 1.24 -1.75
CA TRP A 49 -6.90 2.08 -2.91
C TRP A 49 -7.71 1.36 -4.00
N ARG A 50 -7.44 0.07 -4.26
CA ARG A 50 -8.22 -0.73 -5.21
C ARG A 50 -9.69 -0.88 -4.80
N ILE A 51 -9.96 -1.01 -3.49
CA ILE A 51 -11.33 -1.03 -2.97
C ILE A 51 -12.03 0.30 -3.27
N LEU A 52 -11.38 1.43 -3.00
CA LEU A 52 -11.94 2.75 -3.28
C LEU A 52 -12.16 2.98 -4.79
N ALA A 53 -11.25 2.49 -5.64
CA ALA A 53 -11.40 2.54 -7.09
C ALA A 53 -12.60 1.70 -7.61
N ALA A 54 -12.97 0.65 -6.89
CA ALA A 54 -14.11 -0.20 -7.20
C ALA A 54 -15.46 0.37 -6.76
N ASP A 55 -15.50 1.47 -5.99
CA ASP A 55 -16.75 2.09 -5.57
C ASP A 55 -17.43 2.79 -6.76
N LEU A 56 -18.54 2.22 -7.24
CA LEU A 56 -19.31 2.76 -8.36
C LEU A 56 -20.16 3.99 -7.97
N GLY A 57 -20.25 4.31 -6.68
CA GLY A 57 -20.94 5.48 -6.16
C GLY A 57 -20.13 6.78 -6.25
N VAL A 58 -18.85 6.72 -6.64
CA VAL A 58 -17.97 7.89 -6.80
C VAL A 58 -17.69 8.22 -8.28
N PRO A 59 -17.41 9.50 -8.62
CA PRO A 59 -17.11 9.90 -9.99
C PRO A 59 -15.92 9.16 -10.62
N LEU A 60 -15.98 8.94 -11.94
CA LEU A 60 -14.95 8.20 -12.69
C LEU A 60 -13.54 8.75 -12.49
N TRP A 61 -13.37 10.08 -12.46
CA TRP A 61 -12.06 10.70 -12.26
C TRP A 61 -11.46 10.34 -10.89
N ALA A 62 -12.28 10.24 -9.85
CA ALA A 62 -11.83 9.91 -8.50
C ALA A 62 -11.41 8.43 -8.42
N ARG A 63 -12.16 7.55 -9.09
CA ARG A 63 -11.82 6.12 -9.22
C ARG A 63 -10.51 5.93 -9.98
N HIS A 64 -10.31 6.70 -11.05
CA HIS A 64 -9.06 6.67 -11.81
C HIS A 64 -7.88 7.11 -10.95
N ALA A 65 -8.01 8.20 -10.18
CA ALA A 65 -6.97 8.63 -9.25
C ALA A 65 -6.65 7.55 -8.19
N CYS A 66 -7.66 6.86 -7.66
CA CYS A 66 -7.46 5.73 -6.75
C CYS A 66 -6.70 4.58 -7.41
N ALA A 67 -7.02 4.24 -8.66
CA ALA A 67 -6.33 3.18 -9.40
C ALA A 67 -4.84 3.53 -9.62
N VAL A 68 -4.54 4.76 -10.04
CA VAL A 68 -3.16 5.25 -10.20
C VAL A 68 -2.39 5.20 -8.88
N ALA A 69 -3.02 5.63 -7.77
CA ALA A 69 -2.41 5.53 -6.45
C ALA A 69 -2.12 4.07 -6.07
N ALA A 70 -3.06 3.15 -6.33
CA ALA A 70 -2.85 1.73 -6.07
C ALA A 70 -1.63 1.17 -6.82
N GLU A 71 -1.49 1.51 -8.11
CA GLU A 71 -0.36 1.07 -8.93
C GLU A 71 0.98 1.58 -8.39
N GLU A 72 1.03 2.83 -7.93
CA GLU A 72 2.25 3.41 -7.34
C GLU A 72 2.65 2.69 -6.04
N PHE A 73 1.70 2.44 -5.14
CA PHE A 73 1.97 1.72 -3.90
C PHE A 73 2.36 0.26 -4.14
N ASP A 74 1.73 -0.40 -5.12
CA ASP A 74 2.07 -1.77 -5.53
C ASP A 74 3.48 -1.86 -6.13
N ARG A 75 3.87 -0.85 -6.92
CA ARG A 75 5.24 -0.70 -7.45
C ARG A 75 6.24 -0.53 -6.31
N ARG A 76 5.95 0.31 -5.32
CA ARG A 76 6.83 0.47 -4.14
C ARG A 76 6.96 -0.80 -3.34
N ALA A 77 5.87 -1.54 -3.12
CA ALA A 77 5.92 -2.84 -2.45
C ALA A 77 6.89 -3.81 -3.14
N ARG A 78 6.87 -3.88 -4.49
CA ARG A 78 7.81 -4.71 -5.26
C ARG A 78 9.26 -4.25 -5.09
N ILE A 79 9.51 -2.94 -5.15
CA ILE A 79 10.87 -2.38 -4.98
C ILE A 79 11.44 -2.73 -3.61
N GLU A 80 10.66 -2.55 -2.54
CA GLU A 80 11.13 -2.87 -1.18
C GLU A 80 11.35 -4.37 -0.98
N ARG A 81 10.52 -5.25 -1.59
CA ARG A 81 10.80 -6.71 -1.58
C ARG A 81 12.09 -7.05 -2.32
N ALA A 82 12.33 -6.45 -3.49
CA ALA A 82 13.53 -6.70 -4.29
C ALA A 82 14.81 -6.27 -3.55
N ARG A 83 14.76 -5.18 -2.76
CA ARG A 83 15.90 -4.76 -1.91
C ARG A 83 16.34 -5.83 -0.90
N VAL A 84 15.43 -6.71 -0.50
CA VAL A 84 15.70 -7.77 0.47
C VAL A 84 16.25 -9.05 -0.19
N ASN A 85 15.94 -9.28 -1.47
CA ASN A 85 16.41 -10.43 -2.25
C ASN A 85 17.04 -9.95 -3.59
N PRO A 86 18.27 -9.40 -3.56
CA PRO A 86 18.90 -8.87 -4.77
C PRO A 86 19.30 -9.94 -5.81
N ASP A 87 19.36 -11.22 -5.41
CA ASP A 87 19.99 -12.30 -6.20
C ASP A 87 19.02 -13.21 -6.99
N GLU A 88 17.70 -12.97 -6.97
CA GLU A 88 16.75 -13.82 -7.72
C GLU A 88 16.64 -13.49 -9.23
N ASP A 89 17.27 -12.42 -9.71
CA ASP A 89 17.32 -12.05 -11.15
C ASP A 89 18.68 -12.39 -11.82
N GLY A 90 19.54 -13.15 -11.14
CA GLY A 90 20.95 -13.33 -11.52
C GLY A 90 21.50 -14.77 -11.50
N THR A 91 20.75 -15.77 -11.98
CA THR A 91 21.27 -17.09 -12.42
C THR A 91 20.31 -17.67 -13.45
#